data_AF-A0AAW0AYU1-F1
#
_entry.id   AF-A0AAW0AYU1-F1
#
_cell.length_a   1.000
_cell.length_b   1.000
_cell.length_c   1.000
_cell.angle_alpha   90.00
_cell.angle_beta   90.00
_cell.angle_gamma   90.00
#
_symmetry.space_group_name_H-M   'P 1'
#
loop_
_entity.id
_entity.type
_entity.pdbx_description
1 polymer ?
#
loop_
_entity_poly.entity_id
_entity_poly.type
_entity_poly.pdbx_seq_one_letter_code
_entity_poly.pdbx_strand_id
1 'polypeptide(L)'
;MNIEEEPKKLTKPEQNRLGRQVIYDALSCETRLDDAIKEKSISGECSEAFKENPCENGPDIEGESLDLTGEDLVTMKASSWNQALIHMLANEAQKRVARLLDPGTYCDESTSWRGFFEKRIHQLLRQVAKSRERPGVEAASKKSRKDNASKISRNRKYHRRLDLAVIMQSISRENQDIKGMKYWAYVIRSICHLTEEGMSDEEEGIEDDEEIVFVHQIDFRHPDFRSLFDDVDNTRYNRPDIFDQRGRKRRRRVISQRIVEREPPSNLPPTYLRTTYLDAIHNGERRTVQLGDYDYPASEFLKSKQLPKEDRPAVEAYAANCHKVSQG
;
A
#
# COMPACT_ATOMS: atom_id res chain seq x y z
N MET A 1 -46.37 9.26 -5.55
CA MET A 1 -45.15 8.61 -6.09
C MET A 1 -44.44 8.00 -4.90
N ASN A 2 -44.45 6.68 -4.75
CA ASN A 2 -43.60 6.01 -3.78
C ASN A 2 -42.18 6.03 -4.36
N ILE A 3 -41.25 6.66 -3.67
CA ILE A 3 -39.84 6.55 -3.98
C ILE A 3 -39.44 5.17 -3.46
N GLU A 4 -39.17 4.22 -4.37
CA GLU A 4 -38.55 2.96 -3.99
C GLU A 4 -37.15 3.28 -3.46
N GLU A 5 -36.98 3.26 -2.14
CA GLU A 5 -35.65 3.42 -1.53
C GLU A 5 -34.79 2.21 -1.91
N GLU A 6 -33.64 2.47 -2.55
CA GLU A 6 -32.70 1.42 -2.89
C GLU A 6 -32.22 0.70 -1.61
N PRO A 7 -32.11 -0.65 -1.64
CA PRO A 7 -31.69 -1.42 -0.47
C PRO A 7 -30.30 -0.99 -0.02
N LYS A 8 -30.17 -0.63 1.26
CA LYS A 8 -28.93 -0.14 1.85
C LYS A 8 -27.89 -1.26 1.89
N LYS A 9 -26.79 -1.08 1.15
CA LYS A 9 -25.65 -2.00 1.13
C LYS A 9 -24.54 -1.48 2.04
N LEU A 10 -23.89 -2.40 2.77
CA LEU A 10 -22.65 -2.06 3.47
C LEU A 10 -21.59 -1.66 2.46
N THR A 11 -20.95 -0.52 2.69
CA THR A 11 -19.78 -0.11 1.93
C THR A 11 -18.61 -1.07 2.19
N LYS A 12 -17.69 -1.18 1.23
CA LYS A 12 -16.51 -2.05 1.37
C LYS A 12 -15.68 -1.76 2.65
N PRO A 13 -15.49 -0.50 3.09
CA PRO A 13 -14.85 -0.21 4.37
C PRO A 13 -15.62 -0.76 5.58
N GLU A 14 -16.95 -0.65 5.60
CA GLU A 14 -17.79 -1.19 6.68
C GLU A 14 -17.73 -2.71 6.72
N GLN A 15 -17.81 -3.38 5.56
CA GLN A 15 -17.65 -4.83 5.47
C GLN A 15 -16.30 -5.29 6.04
N ASN A 16 -15.21 -4.59 5.67
CA ASN A 16 -13.87 -4.88 6.19
C ASN A 16 -13.77 -4.67 7.71
N ARG A 17 -14.42 -3.62 8.23
CA ARG A 17 -14.42 -3.32 9.66
C ARG A 17 -15.17 -4.41 10.43
N LEU A 18 -16.39 -4.76 10.00
CA LEU A 18 -17.21 -5.79 10.63
C LEU A 18 -16.51 -7.15 10.58
N GLY A 19 -16.03 -7.56 9.40
CA GLY A 19 -15.35 -8.84 9.25
C GLY A 19 -14.08 -8.95 10.11
N ARG A 20 -13.33 -7.85 10.32
CA ARG A 20 -12.21 -7.85 11.26
C ARG A 20 -12.66 -8.01 12.70
N GLN A 21 -13.72 -7.31 13.10
CA GLN A 21 -14.26 -7.41 14.45
C GLN A 21 -14.72 -8.83 14.77
N VAL A 22 -15.41 -9.49 13.84
CA VAL A 22 -15.82 -10.90 13.99
C VAL A 22 -14.62 -11.83 14.21
N ILE A 23 -13.51 -11.62 13.49
CA ILE A 23 -12.28 -12.41 13.73
C ILE A 23 -11.66 -12.09 15.09
N TYR A 24 -11.65 -10.81 15.50
CA TYR A 24 -11.06 -10.41 16.77
C TYR A 24 -11.80 -11.01 17.96
N ASP A 25 -13.13 -11.00 17.90
CA ASP A 25 -13.96 -11.59 18.94
C ASP A 25 -13.75 -13.13 18.97
N ALA A 26 -13.79 -13.77 17.81
CA ALA A 26 -13.65 -15.23 17.68
C ALA A 26 -12.29 -15.78 18.08
N LEU A 27 -11.21 -15.12 17.68
CA LEU A 27 -9.84 -15.58 17.91
C LEU A 27 -9.16 -14.84 19.08
N SER A 28 -9.95 -14.17 19.92
CA SER A 28 -9.48 -13.34 21.04
C SER A 28 -8.29 -12.44 20.71
N CYS A 29 -8.29 -11.85 19.52
CA CYS A 29 -7.20 -10.96 19.09
C CYS A 29 -7.39 -9.57 19.69
N GLU A 30 -6.46 -9.14 20.54
CA GLU A 30 -6.56 -7.83 21.19
C GLU A 30 -6.30 -6.66 20.24
N THR A 31 -5.29 -6.78 19.36
CA THR A 31 -4.82 -5.63 18.56
C THR A 31 -4.62 -5.94 17.09
N ARG A 32 -4.08 -7.12 16.76
CA ARG A 32 -3.71 -7.49 15.39
C ARG A 32 -4.22 -8.88 15.06
N LEU A 33 -4.62 -9.07 13.80
CA LEU A 33 -4.97 -10.39 13.28
C LEU A 33 -3.81 -11.40 13.38
N ASP A 34 -2.57 -10.91 13.35
CA ASP A 34 -1.39 -11.77 13.51
C ASP A 34 -1.23 -12.29 14.95
N ASP A 35 -2.05 -11.83 15.91
CA ASP A 35 -2.05 -12.39 17.27
C ASP A 35 -2.72 -13.78 17.30
N ALA A 36 -3.69 -14.03 16.42
CA ALA A 36 -4.35 -15.34 16.26
C ALA A 36 -3.40 -16.50 15.96
N ILE A 37 -2.24 -16.23 15.36
CA ILE A 37 -1.25 -17.26 15.03
C ILE A 37 -0.20 -17.46 16.13
N LYS A 38 -0.19 -16.60 17.16
CA LYS A 38 0.68 -16.75 18.34
C LYS A 38 0.03 -17.61 19.41
N GLU A 39 -1.29 -17.65 19.42
CA GLU A 39 -2.05 -18.56 20.26
C GLU A 39 -1.74 -20.02 19.94
N LYS A 40 -1.95 -20.88 20.94
CA LYS A 40 -1.75 -22.32 20.75
C LYS A 40 -2.73 -22.82 19.70
N SER A 41 -2.26 -23.72 18.84
CA SER A 41 -3.16 -24.50 17.98
C SER A 41 -4.20 -25.22 18.84
N ILE A 42 -5.36 -25.53 18.26
CA ILE A 42 -6.30 -26.47 18.90
C ILE A 42 -5.58 -27.75 19.33
N SER A 43 -6.03 -28.35 20.42
CA SER A 43 -5.49 -29.63 20.87
C SER A 43 -5.87 -30.74 19.91
N GLY A 44 -5.05 -31.80 19.85
CA GLY A 44 -5.39 -33.00 19.07
C GLY A 44 -6.70 -33.64 19.54
N GLU A 45 -6.96 -33.63 20.85
CA GLU A 45 -8.21 -34.12 21.44
C GLU A 45 -9.44 -33.37 20.92
N CYS A 46 -9.36 -32.03 20.82
CA CYS A 46 -10.42 -31.20 20.27
C CYS A 46 -10.67 -31.50 18.78
N SER A 47 -9.59 -31.66 18.01
CA SER A 47 -9.67 -32.03 16.58
C SER A 47 -10.33 -33.40 16.36
N GLU A 48 -9.99 -34.40 17.17
CA GLU A 48 -10.60 -35.74 17.08
C GLU A 48 -12.07 -35.73 17.56
N ALA A 49 -12.37 -35.07 18.67
CA ALA A 49 -13.75 -34.92 19.16
C ALA A 49 -14.66 -34.22 18.12
N PHE A 50 -14.12 -33.24 17.40
CA PHE A 50 -14.82 -32.59 16.30
C PHE A 50 -15.09 -33.53 15.12
N LYS A 51 -14.16 -34.44 14.79
CA LYS A 51 -14.37 -35.43 13.73
C LYS A 51 -15.46 -36.45 14.10
N GLU A 52 -15.54 -36.83 15.38
CA GLU A 52 -16.55 -37.76 15.88
C GLU A 52 -17.95 -37.13 15.92
N ASN A 53 -18.06 -35.90 16.44
CA ASN A 53 -19.34 -35.18 16.51
C ASN A 53 -19.18 -33.68 16.18
N PRO A 54 -19.26 -33.31 14.88
CA PRO A 54 -19.07 -31.91 14.45
C PRO A 54 -20.10 -30.91 15.01
N CYS A 55 -21.30 -31.38 15.35
CA CYS A 55 -22.38 -30.53 15.83
C CYS A 55 -22.19 -30.08 17.28
N GLU A 56 -21.62 -30.95 18.12
CA GLU A 56 -21.40 -30.68 19.54
C GLU A 56 -20.00 -30.11 19.82
N ASN A 57 -19.00 -30.54 19.05
CA ASN A 57 -17.60 -30.21 19.30
C ASN A 57 -17.03 -29.23 18.27
N GLY A 58 -17.88 -28.45 17.60
CA GLY A 58 -17.47 -27.45 16.61
C GLY A 58 -16.92 -26.16 17.23
N PRO A 59 -16.25 -25.31 16.43
CA PRO A 59 -15.76 -24.02 16.90
C PRO A 59 -16.92 -23.08 17.28
N ASP A 60 -16.77 -22.38 18.40
CA ASP A 60 -17.69 -21.35 18.90
C ASP A 60 -17.19 -19.93 18.59
N ILE A 61 -17.99 -18.91 18.95
CA ILE A 61 -17.69 -17.50 18.68
C ILE A 61 -16.68 -16.91 19.68
N GLU A 62 -16.32 -17.59 20.76
CA GLU A 62 -15.49 -17.01 21.82
C GLU A 62 -14.27 -17.86 22.13
N GLY A 63 -13.07 -17.27 22.00
CA GLY A 63 -11.83 -17.88 22.48
C GLY A 63 -11.26 -19.00 21.62
N GLU A 64 -11.68 -19.08 20.36
CA GLU A 64 -11.25 -20.17 19.49
C GLU A 64 -9.85 -19.99 18.94
N SER A 65 -9.26 -21.12 18.58
CA SER A 65 -7.92 -21.19 17.99
C SER A 65 -7.97 -21.78 16.59
N LEU A 66 -6.97 -21.42 15.77
CA LEU A 66 -6.79 -22.03 14.46
C LEU A 66 -6.23 -23.45 14.63
N ASP A 67 -6.64 -24.34 13.73
CA ASP A 67 -5.92 -25.61 13.55
C ASP A 67 -4.66 -25.36 12.74
N LEU A 68 -3.54 -25.32 13.44
CA LEU A 68 -2.23 -25.15 12.85
C LEU A 68 -1.53 -26.50 12.68
N THR A 69 -2.11 -27.66 13.02
CA THR A 69 -1.36 -28.93 13.09
C THR A 69 -0.78 -29.40 11.75
N GLY A 70 -1.34 -28.98 10.61
CA GLY A 70 -0.89 -29.39 9.27
C GLY A 70 0.54 -28.96 8.91
N GLU A 71 1.32 -29.86 8.29
CA GLU A 71 2.74 -29.63 7.93
C GLU A 71 2.93 -28.50 6.91
N ASP A 72 1.93 -28.25 6.07
CA ASP A 72 1.98 -27.25 5.01
C ASP A 72 0.68 -26.43 4.93
N LEU A 73 0.66 -25.47 4.01
CA LEU A 73 -0.50 -24.60 3.83
C LEU A 73 -1.74 -25.36 3.33
N VAL A 74 -1.53 -26.40 2.53
CA VAL A 74 -2.62 -27.15 1.89
C VAL A 74 -3.35 -27.97 2.95
N THR A 75 -2.60 -28.69 3.79
CA THR A 75 -3.09 -29.47 4.91
C THR A 75 -3.80 -28.60 5.95
N MET A 76 -3.19 -27.48 6.38
CA MET A 76 -3.86 -26.54 7.30
C MET A 76 -5.14 -25.95 6.70
N LYS A 77 -5.15 -25.62 5.40
CA LYS A 77 -6.35 -25.11 4.72
C LYS A 77 -7.45 -26.19 4.65
N ALA A 78 -7.07 -27.44 4.42
CA ALA A 78 -7.98 -28.57 4.30
C ALA A 78 -8.51 -29.08 5.64
N SER A 79 -7.97 -28.60 6.78
CA SER A 79 -8.46 -28.94 8.11
C SER A 79 -9.96 -28.67 8.22
N SER A 80 -10.70 -29.70 8.65
CA SER A 80 -12.15 -29.62 8.86
C SER A 80 -12.50 -28.55 9.90
N TRP A 81 -11.66 -28.39 10.93
CA TRP A 81 -11.80 -27.34 11.94
C TRP A 81 -11.73 -25.95 11.33
N ASN A 82 -10.69 -25.66 10.56
CA ASN A 82 -10.54 -24.34 9.93
C ASN A 82 -11.67 -24.05 8.93
N GLN A 83 -12.18 -25.06 8.23
CA GLN A 83 -13.34 -24.90 7.35
C GLN A 83 -14.63 -24.60 8.13
N ALA A 84 -14.86 -25.29 9.25
CA ALA A 84 -15.98 -25.04 10.14
C ALA A 84 -15.91 -23.65 10.76
N LEU A 85 -14.72 -23.22 11.19
CA LEU A 85 -14.47 -21.88 11.72
C LEU A 85 -14.79 -20.80 10.66
N ILE A 86 -14.33 -20.96 9.41
CA ILE A 86 -14.67 -20.02 8.32
C ILE A 86 -16.19 -19.90 8.13
N HIS A 87 -16.90 -21.03 8.20
CA HIS A 87 -18.35 -21.05 8.07
C HIS A 87 -19.05 -20.37 9.27
N MET A 88 -18.59 -20.66 10.49
CA MET A 88 -19.08 -20.02 11.72
C MET A 88 -18.90 -18.49 11.66
N LEU A 89 -17.70 -18.01 11.31
CA LEU A 89 -17.40 -16.58 11.16
C LEU A 89 -18.30 -15.92 10.11
N ALA A 90 -18.56 -16.60 8.99
CA ALA A 90 -19.45 -16.10 7.95
C ALA A 90 -20.89 -15.94 8.46
N ASN A 91 -21.40 -16.93 9.18
CA ASN A 91 -22.73 -16.89 9.78
C ASN A 91 -22.85 -15.80 10.85
N GLU A 92 -21.82 -15.63 11.68
CA GLU A 92 -21.84 -14.59 12.72
C GLU A 92 -21.79 -13.19 12.10
N ALA A 93 -20.99 -12.98 11.04
CA ALA A 93 -21.02 -11.73 10.29
C ALA A 93 -22.42 -11.47 9.71
N GLN A 94 -23.04 -12.46 9.09
CA GLN A 94 -24.40 -12.35 8.54
C GLN A 94 -25.43 -11.99 9.62
N LYS A 95 -25.38 -12.65 10.80
CA LYS A 95 -26.21 -12.31 11.95
C LYS A 95 -26.01 -10.86 12.40
N ARG A 96 -24.76 -10.38 12.48
CA ARG A 96 -24.47 -9.00 12.88
C ARG A 96 -24.98 -7.99 11.85
N VAL A 97 -24.88 -8.28 10.55
CA VAL A 97 -25.48 -7.43 9.52
C VAL A 97 -26.99 -7.38 9.64
N ALA A 98 -27.65 -8.53 9.85
CA ALA A 98 -29.10 -8.60 10.02
C ALA A 98 -29.61 -7.87 11.28
N ARG A 99 -28.76 -7.66 12.30
CA ARG A 99 -29.09 -6.82 13.47
C ARG A 99 -28.91 -5.32 13.19
N LEU A 100 -28.02 -4.95 12.27
CA LEU A 100 -27.69 -3.56 11.95
C LEU A 100 -28.62 -2.95 10.89
N LEU A 101 -29.22 -3.79 10.05
CA LEU A 101 -30.08 -3.39 8.94
C LEU A 101 -31.46 -3.99 9.14
N ASP A 102 -32.51 -3.23 8.82
CA ASP A 102 -33.87 -3.74 8.95
C ASP A 102 -34.08 -4.97 8.05
N PRO A 103 -34.76 -6.03 8.51
CA PRO A 103 -34.93 -7.28 7.76
C PRO A 103 -35.54 -7.14 6.35
N GLY A 104 -36.17 -5.99 6.04
CA GLY A 104 -36.76 -5.68 4.73
C GLY A 104 -35.90 -4.83 3.79
N THR A 105 -34.79 -4.24 4.25
CA THR A 105 -33.95 -3.33 3.44
C THR A 105 -32.62 -3.92 3.01
N TYR A 106 -32.25 -5.10 3.52
CA TYR A 106 -30.97 -5.74 3.19
C TYR A 106 -31.13 -6.84 2.14
N CYS A 107 -30.43 -6.68 1.01
CA CYS A 107 -30.28 -7.73 0.02
C CYS A 107 -29.02 -8.56 0.35
N ASP A 108 -29.25 -9.79 0.81
CA ASP A 108 -28.25 -10.77 1.25
C ASP A 108 -27.23 -11.15 0.16
N GLU A 109 -27.57 -10.95 -1.10
CA GLU A 109 -26.81 -11.49 -2.24
C GLU A 109 -25.47 -10.76 -2.53
N SER A 110 -25.21 -9.60 -1.91
CA SER A 110 -24.07 -8.77 -2.35
C SER A 110 -22.72 -9.12 -1.72
N THR A 111 -22.68 -9.79 -0.57
CA THR A 111 -21.42 -10.02 0.17
C THR A 111 -21.22 -11.50 0.50
N SER A 112 -20.29 -12.15 -0.20
CA SER A 112 -19.85 -13.50 0.16
C SER A 112 -18.95 -13.45 1.40
N TRP A 113 -19.55 -13.43 2.60
CA TRP A 113 -18.83 -13.47 3.87
C TRP A 113 -17.89 -14.68 3.96
N ARG A 114 -18.32 -15.84 3.46
CA ARG A 114 -17.47 -17.04 3.39
C ARG A 114 -16.18 -16.78 2.61
N GLY A 115 -16.26 -16.18 1.42
CA GLY A 115 -15.09 -15.83 0.62
C GLY A 115 -14.19 -14.77 1.28
N PHE A 116 -14.79 -13.84 2.02
CA PHE A 116 -14.06 -12.86 2.82
C PHE A 116 -13.20 -13.55 3.90
N PHE A 117 -13.81 -14.43 4.71
CA PHE A 117 -13.11 -15.12 5.79
C PHE A 117 -12.13 -16.16 5.27
N GLU A 118 -12.46 -16.93 4.22
CA GLU A 118 -11.53 -17.89 3.60
C GLU A 118 -10.22 -17.20 3.20
N LYS A 119 -10.33 -16.04 2.53
CA LYS A 119 -9.15 -15.26 2.14
C LYS A 119 -8.33 -14.80 3.34
N ARG A 120 -8.97 -14.45 4.45
CA ARG A 120 -8.30 -13.91 5.64
C ARG A 120 -7.64 -15.00 6.48
N ILE A 121 -8.35 -16.10 6.74
CA ILE A 121 -7.79 -17.27 7.44
C ILE A 121 -6.65 -17.88 6.60
N HIS A 122 -6.80 -18.00 5.28
CA HIS A 122 -5.71 -18.43 4.40
C HIS A 122 -4.47 -17.52 4.52
N GLN A 123 -4.64 -16.20 4.61
CA GLN A 123 -3.50 -15.31 4.85
C GLN A 123 -2.77 -15.63 6.16
N LEU A 124 -3.49 -15.92 7.25
CA LEU A 124 -2.90 -16.29 8.54
C LEU A 124 -2.18 -17.64 8.48
N LEU A 125 -2.84 -18.68 7.95
CA LEU A 125 -2.23 -20.00 7.78
C LEU A 125 -0.98 -19.95 6.89
N ARG A 126 -0.99 -19.09 5.87
CA ARG A 126 0.18 -18.86 5.00
C ARG A 126 1.34 -18.22 5.74
N GLN A 127 1.09 -17.40 6.76
CA GLN A 127 2.15 -16.88 7.61
C GLN A 127 2.75 -18.00 8.47
N VAL A 128 1.92 -18.88 9.04
CA VAL A 128 2.37 -20.05 9.83
C VAL A 128 3.18 -21.02 8.97
N ALA A 129 2.70 -21.37 7.78
CA ALA A 129 3.44 -22.23 6.86
C ALA A 129 4.80 -21.64 6.48
N LYS A 130 4.89 -20.31 6.41
CA LYS A 130 6.13 -19.59 6.14
C LYS A 130 7.06 -19.47 7.34
N SER A 131 6.54 -19.52 8.57
CA SER A 131 7.34 -19.44 9.80
C SER A 131 7.93 -20.78 10.21
N ARG A 132 7.28 -21.90 9.85
CA ARG A 132 7.75 -23.28 10.04
C ARG A 132 8.92 -23.68 9.12
N GLU A 133 9.85 -22.76 8.87
CA GLU A 133 10.90 -22.92 7.86
C GLU A 133 11.59 -24.29 7.93
N ARG A 134 11.66 -24.96 6.76
CA ARG A 134 12.37 -26.23 6.58
C ARG A 134 13.86 -26.01 6.89
N PRO A 135 14.50 -26.84 7.73
CA PRO A 135 15.93 -26.73 7.99
C PRO A 135 16.71 -26.81 6.65
N GLY A 136 17.46 -25.76 6.32
CA GLY A 136 18.33 -25.70 5.14
C GLY A 136 18.07 -24.62 4.07
N VAL A 137 16.99 -23.82 4.17
CA VAL A 137 16.62 -22.79 3.14
C VAL A 137 16.76 -21.33 3.65
N GLU A 138 17.34 -21.13 4.83
CA GLU A 138 17.23 -19.87 5.59
C GLU A 138 17.78 -18.62 4.87
N ALA A 139 18.91 -18.72 4.16
CA ALA A 139 19.53 -17.55 3.54
C ALA A 139 18.80 -17.10 2.26
N ALA A 140 18.35 -18.06 1.44
CA ALA A 140 17.64 -17.79 0.19
C ALA A 140 16.21 -17.25 0.44
N SER A 141 15.53 -17.78 1.48
CA SER A 141 14.20 -17.31 1.93
C SER A 141 14.20 -15.85 2.34
N LYS A 142 15.15 -15.45 3.21
CA LYS A 142 15.23 -14.08 3.75
C LYS A 142 15.56 -13.05 2.67
N LYS A 143 16.48 -13.36 1.75
CA LYS A 143 16.82 -12.49 0.62
C LYS A 143 15.61 -12.25 -0.29
N SER A 144 14.92 -13.33 -0.70
CA SER A 144 13.70 -13.23 -1.53
C SER A 144 12.59 -12.41 -0.88
N ARG A 145 12.41 -12.53 0.45
CA ARG A 145 11.42 -11.73 1.19
C ARG A 145 11.80 -10.24 1.21
N LYS A 146 13.07 -9.90 1.46
CA LYS A 146 13.54 -8.50 1.44
C LYS A 146 13.38 -7.91 0.04
N ASP A 147 13.75 -8.65 -1.00
CA ASP A 147 13.64 -8.20 -2.40
C ASP A 147 12.17 -7.97 -2.79
N ASN A 148 11.27 -8.89 -2.41
CA ASN A 148 9.85 -8.74 -2.68
C ASN A 148 9.22 -7.57 -1.89
N ALA A 149 9.61 -7.38 -0.62
CA ALA A 149 9.15 -6.24 0.18
C ALA A 149 9.61 -4.90 -0.41
N SER A 150 10.88 -4.83 -0.86
CA SER A 150 11.41 -3.69 -1.59
C SER A 150 10.61 -3.44 -2.88
N LYS A 151 10.38 -4.48 -3.70
CA LYS A 151 9.56 -4.36 -4.93
C LYS A 151 8.16 -3.83 -4.65
N ILE A 152 7.46 -4.37 -3.65
CA ILE A 152 6.12 -3.89 -3.25
C ILE A 152 6.18 -2.43 -2.81
N SER A 153 7.19 -2.05 -2.02
CA SER A 153 7.38 -0.66 -1.57
C SER A 153 7.57 0.28 -2.77
N ARG A 154 8.43 -0.09 -3.72
CA ARG A 154 8.66 0.67 -4.95
C ARG A 154 7.41 0.82 -5.80
N ASN A 155 6.68 -0.27 -6.02
CA ASN A 155 5.41 -0.25 -6.76
C ASN A 155 4.36 0.67 -6.09
N ARG A 156 4.24 0.62 -4.76
CA ARG A 156 3.36 1.55 -4.01
C ARG A 156 3.76 3.01 -4.19
N LYS A 157 5.06 3.33 -4.17
CA LYS A 157 5.56 4.70 -4.41
C LYS A 157 5.26 5.16 -5.84
N TYR A 158 5.49 4.28 -6.83
CA TYR A 158 5.15 4.55 -8.23
C TYR A 158 3.69 4.97 -8.38
N HIS A 159 2.75 4.14 -7.91
CA HIS A 159 1.32 4.44 -8.02
C HIS A 159 0.93 5.68 -7.23
N ARG A 160 1.39 5.82 -5.98
CA ARG A 160 1.07 7.00 -5.17
C ARG A 160 1.52 8.31 -5.83
N ARG A 161 2.74 8.34 -6.37
CA ARG A 161 3.26 9.54 -7.06
C ARG A 161 2.50 9.82 -8.34
N LEU A 162 2.15 8.79 -9.09
CA LEU A 162 1.34 8.91 -10.30
C LEU A 162 -0.04 9.50 -9.98
N ASP A 163 -0.72 8.96 -8.97
CA ASP A 163 -2.04 9.44 -8.52
C ASP A 163 -1.99 10.92 -8.11
N LEU A 164 -1.00 11.30 -7.30
CA LEU A 164 -0.79 12.69 -6.90
C LEU A 164 -0.59 13.61 -8.12
N ALA A 165 0.27 13.20 -9.05
CA ALA A 165 0.57 13.99 -10.24
C ALA A 165 -0.65 14.15 -11.16
N VAL A 166 -1.46 13.09 -11.33
CA VAL A 166 -2.71 13.13 -12.11
C VAL A 166 -3.72 14.06 -11.47
N ILE A 167 -3.94 13.96 -10.16
CA ILE A 167 -4.87 14.85 -9.42
C ILE A 167 -4.44 16.31 -9.61
N MET A 168 -3.16 16.60 -9.39
CA MET A 168 -2.65 17.96 -9.50
C MET A 168 -2.69 18.49 -10.94
N GLN A 169 -2.48 17.64 -11.95
CA GLN A 169 -2.64 18.03 -13.35
C GLN A 169 -4.09 18.42 -13.67
N SER A 170 -5.07 17.65 -13.18
CA SER A 170 -6.49 17.95 -13.35
C SER A 170 -6.85 19.29 -12.71
N ILE A 171 -6.39 19.54 -11.48
CA ILE A 171 -6.61 20.80 -10.77
C ILE A 171 -5.95 21.98 -11.52
N SER A 172 -4.72 21.82 -12.01
CA SER A 172 -4.09 22.85 -12.84
C SER A 172 -4.87 23.12 -14.12
N ARG A 173 -5.50 22.09 -14.73
CA ARG A 173 -6.34 22.25 -15.92
C ARG A 173 -7.62 23.02 -15.61
N GLU A 174 -8.31 22.68 -14.52
CA GLU A 174 -9.53 23.35 -14.06
C GLU A 174 -9.26 24.83 -13.77
N ASN A 175 -8.10 25.14 -13.16
CA ASN A 175 -7.68 26.50 -12.86
C ASN A 175 -7.02 27.24 -14.03
N GLN A 176 -6.94 26.64 -15.21
CA GLN A 176 -6.23 27.17 -16.38
C GLN A 176 -4.76 27.56 -16.10
N ASP A 177 -4.12 26.90 -15.13
CA ASP A 177 -2.71 27.09 -14.78
C ASP A 177 -1.82 26.31 -15.77
N ILE A 178 -1.43 26.99 -16.85
CA ILE A 178 -0.60 26.41 -17.91
C ILE A 178 0.76 25.94 -17.38
N LYS A 179 1.36 26.63 -16.41
CA LYS A 179 2.65 26.25 -15.83
C LYS A 179 2.51 24.95 -15.04
N GLY A 180 1.51 24.87 -14.15
CA GLY A 180 1.20 23.66 -13.39
C GLY A 180 0.84 22.48 -14.30
N MET A 181 0.02 22.71 -15.34
CA MET A 181 -0.32 21.67 -16.32
C MET A 181 0.93 21.06 -16.97
N LYS A 182 1.87 21.91 -17.43
CA LYS A 182 3.14 21.47 -18.04
C LYS A 182 4.03 20.73 -17.03
N TYR A 183 4.16 21.25 -15.82
CA TYR A 183 4.94 20.64 -14.75
C TYR A 183 4.40 19.25 -14.38
N TRP A 184 3.11 19.13 -14.09
CA TRP A 184 2.52 17.84 -13.72
C TRP A 184 2.48 16.85 -14.89
N ALA A 185 2.32 17.33 -16.14
CA ALA A 185 2.50 16.49 -17.32
C ALA A 185 3.92 15.95 -17.46
N TYR A 186 4.93 16.73 -17.08
CA TYR A 186 6.32 16.28 -17.03
C TYR A 186 6.51 15.22 -15.92
N VAL A 187 6.02 15.48 -14.70
CA VAL A 187 6.09 14.52 -13.58
C VAL A 187 5.46 13.18 -13.96
N ILE A 188 4.25 13.17 -14.54
CA ILE A 188 3.56 11.94 -14.97
C ILE A 188 4.42 11.15 -15.95
N ARG A 189 4.92 11.81 -17.01
CA ARG A 189 5.77 11.15 -18.01
C ARG A 189 7.04 10.59 -17.38
N SER A 190 7.68 11.36 -16.48
CA SER A 190 8.87 10.91 -15.77
C SER A 190 8.64 9.68 -14.92
N ILE A 191 7.52 9.63 -14.19
CA ILE A 191 7.12 8.47 -13.39
C ILE A 191 6.89 7.26 -14.33
N CYS A 192 6.17 7.44 -15.42
CA CYS A 192 5.89 6.37 -16.39
C CYS A 192 7.17 5.80 -17.03
N HIS A 193 8.12 6.64 -17.43
CA HIS A 193 9.40 6.18 -18.00
C HIS A 193 10.28 5.48 -16.95
N LEU A 194 10.33 6.00 -15.72
CA LEU A 194 11.13 5.41 -14.65
C LEU A 194 10.53 4.13 -14.06
N THR A 195 9.22 3.92 -14.21
CA THR A 195 8.48 2.76 -13.67
C THR A 195 8.70 2.57 -12.16
N GLU A 196 8.38 1.39 -11.63
CA GLU A 196 8.73 1.00 -10.26
C GLU A 196 10.25 0.87 -10.04
N GLU A 197 11.02 0.52 -11.08
CA GLU A 197 12.47 0.31 -10.95
C GLU A 197 13.23 1.60 -10.65
N GLY A 198 12.74 2.73 -11.17
CA GLY A 198 13.25 4.06 -10.89
C GLY A 198 12.75 4.70 -9.59
N MET A 199 12.01 3.96 -8.74
CA MET A 199 11.62 4.42 -7.39
C MET A 199 12.69 4.05 -6.35
N SER A 200 13.03 4.97 -5.44
CA SER A 200 14.09 4.74 -4.45
C SER A 200 13.71 3.67 -3.42
N ASP A 201 14.71 2.94 -2.90
CA ASP A 201 14.54 2.13 -1.70
C ASP A 201 14.52 2.99 -0.44
N GLU A 202 13.84 2.46 0.57
CA GLU A 202 13.74 3.05 1.89
C GLU A 202 14.08 2.00 2.94
N GLU A 203 14.94 2.37 3.89
CA GLU A 203 15.22 1.59 5.10
C GLU A 203 14.82 2.43 6.32
N GLU A 204 14.16 1.80 7.29
CA GLU A 204 13.81 2.47 8.55
C GLU A 204 15.04 2.56 9.45
N GLY A 205 15.16 3.65 10.21
CA GLY A 205 16.26 3.85 11.14
C GLY A 205 15.90 4.81 12.27
N ILE A 206 16.86 5.03 13.17
CA ILE A 206 16.75 5.97 14.28
C ILE A 206 17.94 6.92 14.19
N GLU A 207 17.68 8.22 14.24
CA GLU A 207 18.71 9.28 14.30
C GLU A 207 18.22 10.32 15.31
N ASP A 208 19.05 10.64 16.30
CA ASP A 208 18.74 11.57 17.39
C ASP A 208 17.42 11.24 18.12
N ASP A 209 17.22 9.96 18.46
CA ASP A 209 16.01 9.41 19.09
C ASP A 209 14.71 9.58 18.27
N GLU A 210 14.81 9.99 17.00
CA GLU A 210 13.68 10.10 16.07
C GLU A 210 13.66 8.93 15.08
N GLU A 211 12.49 8.34 14.85
CA GLU A 211 12.28 7.37 13.76
C GLU A 211 12.37 8.06 12.40
N ILE A 212 13.41 7.74 11.63
CA ILE A 212 13.65 8.27 10.30
C ILE A 212 13.52 7.22 9.21
N VAL A 213 13.43 7.68 7.98
CA VAL A 213 13.45 6.85 6.77
C VAL A 213 14.65 7.24 5.92
N PHE A 214 15.61 6.32 5.79
CA PHE A 214 16.75 6.48 4.89
C PHE A 214 16.33 6.23 3.46
N VAL A 215 16.50 7.23 2.59
CA VAL A 215 16.20 7.13 1.16
C VAL A 215 17.49 6.88 0.41
N HIS A 216 17.62 5.70 -0.19
CA HIS A 216 18.82 5.33 -0.97
C HIS A 216 18.79 5.92 -2.38
N GLN A 217 19.98 6.17 -2.91
CA GLN A 217 20.16 6.62 -4.29
C GLN A 217 20.14 5.43 -5.24
N ILE A 218 19.76 5.67 -6.49
CA ILE A 218 19.81 4.67 -7.57
C ILE A 218 20.97 5.09 -8.48
N ASP A 219 21.82 4.15 -8.83
CA ASP A 219 23.04 4.39 -9.61
C ASP A 219 22.77 4.91 -11.01
N PHE A 220 21.77 4.38 -11.71
CA PHE A 220 21.46 4.81 -13.07
C PHE A 220 20.75 6.17 -13.11
N ARG A 221 19.94 6.52 -12.10
CA ARG A 221 18.97 7.62 -12.19
C ARG A 221 19.64 8.99 -11.99
N HIS A 222 19.37 9.93 -12.90
CA HIS A 222 19.83 11.32 -12.82
C HIS A 222 19.48 11.95 -11.45
N PRO A 223 20.42 12.66 -10.79
CA PRO A 223 20.23 13.15 -9.42
C PRO A 223 19.03 14.08 -9.26
N ASP A 224 18.69 14.86 -10.28
CA ASP A 224 17.59 15.83 -10.24
C ASP A 224 16.20 15.22 -9.98
N PHE A 225 15.98 13.96 -10.38
CA PHE A 225 14.73 13.24 -10.08
C PHE A 225 14.49 13.09 -8.57
N ARG A 226 15.53 13.23 -7.76
CA ARG A 226 15.41 13.31 -6.32
C ARG A 226 14.56 14.51 -5.90
N SER A 227 14.94 15.71 -6.35
CA SER A 227 14.22 16.94 -6.02
C SER A 227 12.82 16.92 -6.62
N LEU A 228 12.69 16.40 -7.85
CA LEU A 228 11.38 16.22 -8.48
C LEU A 228 10.45 15.38 -7.61
N PHE A 229 10.89 14.18 -7.19
CA PHE A 229 10.05 13.28 -6.41
C PHE A 229 9.85 13.70 -4.96
N ASP A 230 10.78 14.45 -4.36
CA ASP A 230 10.56 15.03 -3.04
C ASP A 230 9.39 16.03 -3.09
N ASP A 231 9.33 16.90 -4.10
CA ASP A 231 8.19 17.81 -4.29
C ASP A 231 6.87 17.06 -4.46
N VAL A 232 6.86 15.99 -5.27
CA VAL A 232 5.67 15.15 -5.45
C VAL A 232 5.24 14.54 -4.12
N ASP A 233 6.19 13.96 -3.36
CA ASP A 233 5.90 13.35 -2.05
C ASP A 233 5.42 14.39 -1.03
N ASN A 234 5.91 15.64 -1.12
CA ASN A 234 5.55 16.77 -0.26
C ASN A 234 4.21 17.42 -0.63
N THR A 235 3.70 17.20 -1.84
CA THR A 235 2.50 17.86 -2.36
C THR A 235 1.29 17.67 -1.47
N ARG A 236 1.11 16.46 -0.93
CA ARG A 236 0.01 16.17 0.01
C ARG A 236 0.03 17.13 1.19
N TYR A 237 1.20 17.37 1.78
CA TYR A 237 1.36 18.21 2.96
C TYR A 237 1.27 19.71 2.64
N ASN A 238 1.76 20.09 1.46
CA ASN A 238 1.74 21.48 1.01
C ASN A 238 0.35 21.93 0.53
N ARG A 239 -0.57 20.98 0.30
CA ARG A 239 -1.94 21.23 -0.20
C ARG A 239 -3.00 20.57 0.69
N PRO A 240 -3.14 21.00 1.96
CA PRO A 240 -4.16 20.46 2.86
C PRO A 240 -5.60 20.81 2.43
N ASP A 241 -5.75 21.79 1.53
CA ASP A 241 -6.99 22.16 0.86
C ASP A 241 -7.51 21.06 -0.08
N ILE A 242 -6.59 20.29 -0.68
CA ILE A 242 -6.91 19.20 -1.62
C ILE A 242 -6.85 17.84 -0.92
N PHE A 243 -5.83 17.64 -0.11
CA PHE A 243 -5.53 16.33 0.44
C PHE A 243 -5.77 16.28 1.95
N ASP A 244 -6.60 15.32 2.37
CA ASP A 244 -6.79 15.02 3.78
C ASP A 244 -5.45 14.61 4.43
N GLN A 245 -5.14 15.20 5.57
CA GLN A 245 -3.94 14.91 6.37
C GLN A 245 -4.19 13.87 7.48
N ARG A 246 -5.41 13.33 7.59
CA ARG A 246 -5.71 12.25 8.53
C ARG A 246 -4.85 11.02 8.21
N GLY A 247 -4.26 10.44 9.27
CA GLY A 247 -3.47 9.22 9.19
C GLY A 247 -2.15 9.31 9.96
N ARG A 248 -1.22 8.43 9.59
CA ARG A 248 0.10 8.33 10.23
C ARG A 248 0.90 9.62 9.99
N LYS A 249 1.48 10.17 11.07
CA LYS A 249 2.42 11.29 10.99
C LYS A 249 3.57 10.95 10.03
N ARG A 250 4.00 11.95 9.26
CA ARG A 250 5.15 11.82 8.37
C ARG A 250 6.40 11.56 9.20
N ARG A 251 7.18 10.54 8.83
CA ARG A 251 8.54 10.36 9.35
C ARG A 251 9.53 11.23 8.58
N ARG A 252 10.54 11.78 9.26
CA ARG A 252 11.63 12.53 8.63
C ARG A 252 12.37 11.61 7.66
N ARG A 253 12.62 12.11 6.44
CA ARG A 253 13.31 11.37 5.38
C ARG A 253 14.73 11.88 5.28
N VAL A 254 15.70 10.98 5.48
CA VAL A 254 17.13 11.31 5.46
C VAL A 254 17.77 10.68 4.24
N ILE A 255 18.65 11.44 3.62
CA ILE A 255 19.35 11.05 2.42
C ILE A 255 20.44 10.07 2.80
N SER A 256 20.36 8.83 2.33
CA SER A 256 21.46 7.89 2.50
C SER A 256 22.55 8.15 1.46
N GLN A 257 23.81 8.01 1.88
CA GLN A 257 24.96 7.95 0.95
C GLN A 257 25.01 6.63 0.17
N ARG A 258 24.25 5.62 0.59
CA ARG A 258 24.17 4.33 -0.09
C ARG A 258 23.57 4.50 -1.48
N ILE A 259 24.31 4.01 -2.47
CA ILE A 259 23.88 3.86 -3.86
C ILE A 259 23.47 2.40 -4.06
N VAL A 260 22.26 2.19 -4.55
CA VAL A 260 21.72 0.87 -4.89
C VAL A 260 21.86 0.68 -6.39
N GLU A 261 22.57 -0.38 -6.78
CA GLU A 261 22.74 -0.76 -8.18
C GLU A 261 21.46 -1.38 -8.74
N ARG A 262 21.02 -0.91 -9.91
CA ARG A 262 19.87 -1.48 -10.62
C ARG A 262 20.00 -1.35 -12.13
N GLU A 263 19.32 -2.25 -12.83
CA GLU A 263 19.12 -2.10 -14.26
C GLU A 263 18.02 -1.03 -14.52
N PRO A 264 18.26 -0.06 -15.42
CA PRO A 264 17.24 0.91 -15.80
C PRO A 264 16.12 0.23 -16.61
N PRO A 265 14.91 0.80 -16.62
CA PRO A 265 13.87 0.40 -17.57
C PRO A 265 14.35 0.51 -19.02
N SER A 266 13.83 -0.35 -19.90
CA SER A 266 14.08 -0.27 -21.34
C SER A 266 13.57 1.05 -21.93
N ASN A 267 14.26 1.56 -22.95
CA ASN A 267 13.88 2.77 -23.71
C ASN A 267 13.86 4.04 -22.84
N LEU A 268 14.71 4.10 -21.82
CA LEU A 268 14.84 5.28 -20.99
C LEU A 268 15.60 6.37 -21.76
N PRO A 269 15.14 7.64 -21.76
CA PRO A 269 15.91 8.74 -22.34
C PRO A 269 17.30 8.87 -21.73
N PRO A 270 18.34 9.22 -22.51
CA PRO A 270 19.68 9.46 -21.97
C PRO A 270 19.72 10.50 -20.86
N THR A 271 18.87 11.53 -20.91
CA THR A 271 18.76 12.57 -19.87
C THR A 271 18.21 12.08 -18.54
N TYR A 272 17.68 10.87 -18.48
CA TYR A 272 17.25 10.24 -17.23
C TYR A 272 18.38 9.48 -16.54
N LEU A 273 19.50 9.28 -17.25
CA LEU A 273 20.65 8.55 -16.77
C LEU A 273 21.69 9.51 -16.17
N ARG A 274 22.42 9.04 -15.16
CA ARG A 274 23.62 9.75 -14.68
C ARG A 274 24.70 9.71 -15.76
N THR A 275 25.46 10.79 -15.89
CA THR A 275 26.62 10.85 -16.79
C THR A 275 27.59 9.70 -16.51
N THR A 276 27.91 9.47 -15.23
CA THR A 276 28.78 8.36 -14.82
C THR A 276 28.24 6.98 -15.20
N TYR A 277 26.92 6.81 -15.29
CA TYR A 277 26.30 5.55 -15.70
C TYR A 277 26.39 5.37 -17.23
N LEU A 278 26.19 6.45 -17.99
CA LEU A 278 26.39 6.46 -19.44
C LEU A 278 27.86 6.18 -19.81
N ASP A 279 28.80 6.81 -19.11
CA ASP A 279 30.24 6.59 -19.30
C ASP A 279 30.60 5.11 -19.06
N ALA A 280 30.04 4.50 -18.00
CA ALA A 280 30.23 3.09 -17.70
C ALA A 280 29.64 2.16 -18.78
N ILE A 281 28.53 2.52 -19.43
CA ILE A 281 28.02 1.78 -20.60
C ILE A 281 28.98 1.90 -21.78
N HIS A 282 29.47 3.12 -22.06
CA HIS A 282 30.39 3.38 -23.17
C HIS A 282 31.72 2.63 -23.00
N ASN A 283 32.22 2.55 -21.77
CA ASN A 283 33.46 1.84 -21.43
C ASN A 283 33.30 0.31 -21.35
N GLY A 284 32.07 -0.21 -21.48
CA GLY A 284 31.77 -1.65 -21.37
C GLY A 284 31.77 -2.18 -19.93
N GLU A 285 31.75 -1.31 -18.92
CA GLU A 285 31.67 -1.68 -17.50
C GLU A 285 30.24 -2.07 -17.07
N ARG A 286 29.24 -1.59 -17.81
CA ARG A 286 27.81 -1.94 -17.62
C ARG A 286 27.25 -2.54 -18.92
N ARG A 287 26.20 -3.36 -18.77
CA ARG A 287 25.47 -3.91 -19.91
C ARG A 287 24.87 -2.79 -20.76
N THR A 288 24.98 -2.91 -22.08
CA THR A 288 24.29 -2.02 -23.02
C THR A 288 22.78 -2.09 -22.79
N VAL A 289 22.16 -0.94 -22.60
CA VAL A 289 20.71 -0.79 -22.46
C VAL A 289 20.14 -0.10 -23.69
N GLN A 290 18.93 -0.47 -24.10
CA GLN A 290 18.22 0.24 -25.17
C GLN A 290 17.85 1.64 -24.67
N LEU A 291 18.51 2.66 -25.21
CA LEU A 291 18.21 4.07 -24.92
C LEU A 291 17.00 4.51 -25.75
N GLY A 292 16.15 5.34 -25.17
CA GLY A 292 15.02 5.93 -25.88
C GLY A 292 15.44 7.11 -26.76
N ASP A 293 14.74 7.31 -27.88
CA ASP A 293 15.05 8.37 -28.86
C ASP A 293 14.67 9.79 -28.39
N TYR A 294 13.85 9.90 -27.35
CA TYR A 294 13.30 11.17 -26.90
C TYR A 294 14.22 11.84 -25.90
N ASP A 295 14.97 12.84 -26.35
CA ASP A 295 15.58 13.80 -25.42
C ASP A 295 14.50 14.76 -24.92
N TYR A 296 14.02 14.53 -23.70
CA TYR A 296 13.13 15.48 -23.06
C TYR A 296 13.97 16.52 -22.35
N PRO A 297 13.70 17.84 -22.50
CA PRO A 297 14.40 18.89 -21.79
C PRO A 297 13.99 18.88 -20.32
N ALA A 298 14.40 17.84 -19.60
CA ALA A 298 14.33 17.72 -18.16
C ALA A 298 14.96 18.98 -17.55
N SER A 299 16.00 19.52 -18.19
CA SER A 299 16.68 20.75 -17.80
C SER A 299 15.77 21.98 -17.67
N GLU A 300 14.69 22.13 -18.44
CA GLU A 300 13.83 23.33 -18.34
C GLU A 300 13.04 23.37 -17.02
N PHE A 301 12.51 22.23 -16.59
CA PHE A 301 11.76 22.11 -15.34
C PHE A 301 12.65 21.85 -14.12
N LEU A 302 13.82 21.26 -14.33
CA LEU A 302 14.77 20.96 -13.26
C LEU A 302 15.63 22.18 -12.89
N LYS A 303 15.97 23.06 -13.86
CA LYS A 303 16.72 24.31 -13.59
C LYS A 303 15.84 25.43 -13.06
N SER A 304 14.54 25.43 -13.39
CA SER A 304 13.62 26.50 -12.98
C SER A 304 13.24 26.48 -11.49
N LYS A 305 13.68 25.49 -10.69
CA LYS A 305 13.50 25.55 -9.22
C LYS A 305 14.43 26.54 -8.48
N GLN A 306 15.29 27.28 -9.20
CA GLN A 306 15.78 28.57 -8.71
C GLN A 306 14.74 29.70 -8.89
N LEU A 307 13.44 29.37 -8.84
CA LEU A 307 12.38 30.38 -8.76
C LEU A 307 12.54 31.16 -7.45
N PRO A 308 12.60 32.50 -7.50
CA PRO A 308 12.73 33.34 -6.31
C PRO A 308 11.60 33.04 -5.31
N LYS A 309 11.93 33.03 -4.00
CA LYS A 309 10.95 32.91 -2.90
C LYS A 309 9.91 34.06 -2.85
N GLU A 310 9.90 34.96 -3.83
CA GLU A 310 9.22 36.26 -3.78
C GLU A 310 7.73 36.22 -4.16
N ASP A 311 7.20 35.12 -4.70
CA ASP A 311 5.78 35.04 -5.12
C ASP A 311 4.81 34.46 -4.06
N ARG A 312 5.23 34.32 -2.79
CA ARG A 312 4.29 34.01 -1.68
C ARG A 312 3.14 35.02 -1.49
N PRO A 313 3.27 36.33 -1.77
CA PRO A 313 2.17 37.28 -1.53
C PRO A 313 0.93 37.04 -2.40
N ALA A 314 1.08 36.43 -3.58
CA ALA A 314 -0.03 36.23 -4.52
C ALA A 314 -1.02 35.14 -4.04
N VAL A 315 -0.54 34.14 -3.31
CA VAL A 315 -1.38 33.05 -2.78
C VAL A 315 -2.13 33.50 -1.52
N GLU A 316 -1.51 34.35 -0.69
CA GLU A 316 -2.16 34.94 0.49
C GLU A 316 -3.19 36.02 0.10
N ALA A 317 -2.95 36.78 -0.97
CA ALA A 317 -3.93 37.73 -1.50
C ALA A 317 -5.19 37.05 -2.07
N TYR A 318 -5.07 35.84 -2.64
CA TYR A 318 -6.21 35.07 -3.12
C TYR A 318 -7.04 34.48 -1.97
N ALA A 319 -6.38 33.97 -0.92
CA ALA A 319 -7.05 33.48 0.29
C ALA A 319 -7.77 34.60 1.08
N ALA A 320 -7.19 35.81 1.12
CA ALA A 320 -7.80 36.96 1.79
C ALA A 320 -9.04 37.51 1.07
N ASN A 321 -9.15 37.34 -0.26
CA ASN A 321 -10.33 37.78 -1.01
C ASN A 321 -11.52 36.80 -0.91
N CYS A 322 -11.28 35.50 -0.70
CA CYS A 322 -12.37 34.53 -0.51
C CYS A 322 -13.12 34.70 0.83
N HIS A 323 -12.50 35.29 1.86
CA HIS A 323 -13.17 35.60 3.13
C HIS A 323 -14.03 36.88 3.11
N LYS A 324 -13.81 37.78 2.15
CA LYS A 324 -14.61 39.02 2.05
C LYS A 324 -15.94 38.84 1.30
N VAL A 325 -16.07 37.79 0.49
CA VAL A 325 -17.30 37.50 -0.28
C VAL A 325 -18.34 36.74 0.56
N SER A 326 -17.97 36.22 1.73
CA SER A 326 -18.86 35.46 2.63
C SER A 326 -19.41 36.27 3.82
N GLN A 327 -19.14 37.58 3.87
CA GLN A 327 -19.68 38.50 4.89
C GLN A 327 -20.40 39.73 4.30
N GLY A 328 -20.81 39.66 3.03
CA GLY A 328 -21.62 40.68 2.36
C GLY A 328 -23.04 40.20 2.12
#